data_AF-A0A1C7EHJ6-F1
#
_entry.id   AF-A0A1C7EHJ6-F1
#
_cell.length_a   1.000
_cell.length_b   1.000
_cell.length_c   1.000
_cell.angle_alpha   90.00
_cell.angle_beta   90.00
_cell.angle_gamma   90.00
#
_symmetry.space_group_name_H-M   'P 1'
#
loop_
_entity.id
_entity.type
_entity.pdbx_description
1 polymer ?
#
loop_
_entity_poly.entity_id
_entity_poly.type
_entity_poly.pdbx_seq_one_letter_code
_entity_poly.pdbx_strand_id
1 'polypeptide(L)'
;MGSLLLILIIAVAIFVGIASKKFYNKPYIVNFGIAVMMALLVIQTFMMTPISTLGYAAIVICSIAFVFQLVMGFKNLKTVAQ
;
A
#
# COMPACT_ATOMS: atom_id res chain seq x y z
N MET A 1 1.49 -6.38 -20.45
CA MET A 1 1.19 -5.34 -19.42
C MET A 1 0.85 -5.93 -18.05
N GLY A 2 0.04 -6.99 -17.93
CA GLY A 2 -0.32 -7.58 -16.62
C GLY A 2 0.85 -8.15 -15.78
N SER A 3 1.87 -8.72 -16.41
CA SER A 3 3.00 -9.35 -15.68
C SER A 3 3.94 -8.33 -15.02
N LEU A 4 4.18 -7.18 -15.66
CA LEU A 4 5.00 -6.10 -15.11
C LEU A 4 4.38 -5.49 -13.85
N LEU A 5 3.07 -5.31 -13.84
CA LEU A 5 2.31 -4.75 -12.72
C LEU A 5 2.33 -5.71 -11.52
N LEU A 6 2.17 -7.01 -11.77
CA LEU A 6 2.35 -8.06 -10.76
C LEU A 6 3.77 -8.07 -10.16
N ILE A 7 4.79 -7.99 -11.01
CA ILE A 7 6.20 -7.95 -10.56
C ILE A 7 6.45 -6.70 -9.68
N LEU A 8 5.92 -5.54 -10.07
CA LEU A 8 5.99 -4.31 -9.28
C LEU A 8 5.30 -4.45 -7.91
N ILE A 9 4.12 -5.06 -7.87
CA ILE A 9 3.40 -5.32 -6.62
C ILE A 9 4.22 -6.24 -5.71
N ILE A 10 4.77 -7.33 -6.26
CA ILE A 10 5.60 -8.27 -5.49
C ILE A 10 6.87 -7.58 -4.96
N ALA A 11 7.55 -6.80 -5.80
CA ALA A 11 8.75 -6.07 -5.39
C ALA A 11 8.45 -5.06 -4.26
N VAL A 12 7.34 -4.33 -4.36
CA VAL A 12 6.88 -3.38 -3.34
C VAL A 12 6.45 -4.12 -2.06
N ALA A 13 5.79 -5.28 -2.18
CA ALA A 13 5.41 -6.11 -1.04
C ALA A 13 6.64 -6.59 -0.24
N ILE A 14 7.67 -7.06 -0.95
CA ILE A 14 8.94 -7.47 -0.34
C ILE A 14 9.62 -6.28 0.32
N PHE A 15 9.65 -5.12 -0.36
CA PHE A 15 10.21 -3.90 0.21
C PHE A 15 9.48 -3.46 1.47
N VAL A 16 8.15 -3.50 1.48
CA VAL A 16 7.32 -3.21 2.66
C VAL A 16 7.59 -4.18 3.80
N GLY A 17 7.71 -5.49 3.52
CA GLY A 17 8.03 -6.49 4.53
C GLY A 17 9.41 -6.28 5.16
N ILE A 18 10.42 -5.96 4.34
CA ILE A 18 11.77 -5.65 4.81
C ILE A 18 11.79 -4.32 5.57
N ALA A 19 11.13 -3.29 5.03
CA ALA A 19 11.04 -1.98 5.65
C ALA A 19 10.31 -2.04 6.99
N SER A 20 9.25 -2.86 7.10
CA SER A 20 8.54 -3.08 8.35
C SER A 20 9.45 -3.70 9.41
N LYS A 21 10.39 -4.59 9.07
CA LYS A 21 11.35 -5.14 10.03
C LYS A 21 12.50 -4.19 10.35
N LYS A 22 13.02 -3.46 9.36
CA LYS A 22 14.24 -2.64 9.50
C LYS A 22 13.97 -1.21 9.98
N PHE A 23 12.81 -0.65 9.63
CA PHE A 23 12.40 0.72 9.94
C PHE A 23 11.20 0.76 10.88
N TYR A 24 11.08 -0.20 11.81
CA TYR A 24 10.03 -0.18 12.84
C TYR A 24 10.05 1.12 13.66
N ASN A 25 11.24 1.69 13.88
CA ASN A 25 11.45 2.99 14.52
C ASN A 25 11.08 4.21 13.66
N LYS A 26 10.86 4.05 12.35
CA LYS A 26 10.42 5.11 11.43
C LYS A 26 9.19 4.65 10.65
N PRO A 27 8.03 4.55 11.33
CA PRO A 27 6.81 3.98 10.76
C PRO A 27 6.26 4.77 9.56
N TYR A 28 6.73 6.00 9.32
CA TYR A 28 6.37 6.77 8.12
C TYR A 28 6.85 6.10 6.82
N ILE A 29 8.06 5.51 6.80
CA ILE A 29 8.63 4.85 5.60
C ILE A 29 7.81 3.60 5.26
N VAL A 30 7.42 2.86 6.30
CA VAL A 30 6.62 1.66 6.17
C VAL A 30 5.22 2.02 5.66
N ASN A 31 4.58 3.04 6.24
CA ASN A 31 3.27 3.52 5.76
C ASN A 31 3.30 4.00 4.31
N PHE A 32 4.36 4.69 3.89
CA PHE A 32 4.52 5.10 2.50
C PHE A 32 4.60 3.88 1.57
N GLY A 33 5.40 2.87 1.94
CA GLY A 33 5.49 1.63 1.17
C GLY A 33 4.15 0.89 1.06
N ILE A 34 3.38 0.81 2.15
CA ILE A 34 2.06 0.17 2.10
C ILE A 34 1.08 1.00 1.25
N ALA A 35 1.10 2.33 1.35
CA ALA A 35 0.25 3.20 0.53
C ALA A 35 0.53 3.01 -0.98
N VAL A 36 1.80 2.89 -1.37
CA VAL A 36 2.21 2.58 -2.75
C VAL A 36 1.73 1.18 -3.16
N MET A 37 1.83 0.19 -2.28
CA MET A 37 1.32 -1.16 -2.53
C MET A 37 -0.20 -1.16 -2.77
N MET A 38 -0.95 -0.41 -1.96
CA MET A 38 -2.40 -0.29 -2.10
C MET A 38 -2.80 0.42 -3.39
N ALA A 39 -2.09 1.47 -3.79
CA ALA A 39 -2.33 2.14 -5.07
C ALA A 39 -2.11 1.19 -6.26
N LEU A 40 -1.03 0.39 -6.23
CA LEU A 40 -0.75 -0.60 -7.29
C LEU A 40 -1.82 -1.70 -7.36
N LEU A 41 -2.32 -2.16 -6.21
CA LEU A 41 -3.41 -3.14 -6.15
C LEU A 41 -4.72 -2.59 -6.70
N VAL A 42 -5.06 -1.33 -6.41
CA VAL A 42 -6.24 -0.66 -6.97
C VAL A 42 -6.14 -0.59 -8.50
N ILE A 43 -5.00 -0.14 -9.03
CA ILE A 43 -4.75 -0.08 -10.48
C ILE A 43 -4.85 -1.48 -11.10
N GLN A 44 -4.25 -2.49 -10.47
CA GLN A 44 -4.35 -3.88 -10.93
C GLN A 44 -5.81 -4.36 -10.99
N THR A 45 -6.61 -4.02 -9.98
CA THR A 45 -8.00 -4.44 -9.88
C THR A 45 -8.87 -3.79 -10.96
N PHE A 46 -8.61 -2.53 -11.30
CA PHE A 46 -9.26 -1.86 -12.45
C PHE A 46 -8.88 -2.50 -13.80
N MET A 47 -7.66 -3.04 -13.93
CA MET A 47 -7.23 -3.71 -15.16
C MET A 47 -7.80 -5.13 -15.30
N MET A 48 -8.22 -5.76 -14.20
CA MET A 48 -8.95 -7.03 -14.23
C MET A 48 -10.42 -6.79 -14.58
N THR A 49 -10.72 -6.69 -15.87
CA THR A 49 -12.11 -6.76 -16.35
C THR A 49 -12.44 -8.18 -16.81
N PRO A 50 -13.61 -8.74 -16.44
CA PRO A 50 -14.65 -8.15 -15.59
C PRO A 50 -14.25 -8.09 -14.10
N ILE A 51 -14.57 -6.97 -13.45
CA ILE A 51 -14.30 -6.78 -12.02
C ILE A 51 -15.24 -7.69 -11.24
N SER A 52 -14.68 -8.70 -10.58
CA SER A 52 -15.44 -9.58 -9.69
C SER A 52 -15.89 -8.83 -8.43
N THR A 53 -16.89 -9.35 -7.72
CA THR A 53 -17.34 -8.81 -6.42
C THR A 53 -16.18 -8.70 -5.41
N LEU A 54 -15.21 -9.61 -5.50
CA LEU A 54 -13.94 -9.56 -4.75
C LEU A 54 -13.07 -8.36 -5.14
N GLY A 55 -13.04 -7.98 -6.42
CA GLY A 55 -12.34 -6.80 -6.89
C GLY A 55 -12.93 -5.50 -6.33
N TYR A 56 -14.26 -5.38 -6.31
CA TYR A 56 -14.92 -4.24 -5.65
C TYR A 56 -14.62 -4.19 -4.14
N ALA A 57 -14.68 -5.33 -3.44
CA ALA A 57 -14.32 -5.40 -2.03
C ALA A 57 -12.84 -5.01 -1.80
N ALA A 58 -11.93 -5.46 -2.65
CA ALA A 58 -10.51 -5.11 -2.57
C ALA A 58 -10.29 -3.61 -2.77
N ILE A 59 -10.96 -2.96 -3.72
CA ILE A 59 -10.86 -1.51 -3.94
C ILE A 59 -11.35 -0.73 -2.71
N VAL A 60 -12.49 -1.14 -2.13
CA VAL A 60 -13.05 -0.49 -0.93
C VAL A 60 -12.10 -0.63 0.27
N ILE A 61 -11.63 -1.85 0.54
CA ILE A 61 -10.69 -2.12 1.64
C ILE A 61 -9.36 -1.38 1.41
N CYS A 62 -8.85 -1.37 0.17
CA CYS A 62 -7.62 -0.66 -0.18
C CYS A 62 -7.75 0.84 0.04
N SER A 63 -8.89 1.41 -0.34
CA SER A 63 -9.16 2.84 -0.16
C SER A 63 -9.25 3.23 1.32
N ILE A 64 -9.91 2.42 2.14
CA ILE A 64 -10.00 2.65 3.60
C ILE A 64 -8.60 2.57 4.24
N ALA A 65 -7.87 1.50 3.95
CA ALA A 65 -6.53 1.30 4.50
C ALA A 65 -5.53 2.38 4.02
N PHE A 66 -5.69 2.90 2.80
CA PHE A 66 -4.93 4.05 2.31
C PHE A 66 -5.16 5.30 3.18
N VAL A 67 -6.42 5.61 3.53
CA VAL A 67 -6.74 6.73 4.44
C VAL A 67 -6.11 6.52 5.82
N PHE A 68 -6.17 5.31 6.37
CA PHE A 68 -5.52 4.98 7.64
C PHE A 68 -3.99 5.13 7.57
N GLN A 69 -3.36 4.69 6.48
CA GLN A 69 -1.92 4.89 6.24
C GLN A 69 -1.57 6.36 6.09
N LEU A 70 -2.43 7.16 5.47
CA LEU A 70 -2.26 8.62 5.37
C LEU A 70 -2.30 9.28 6.75
N VAL A 71 -3.33 8.98 7.55
CA VAL A 71 -3.52 9.54 8.90
C VAL A 71 -2.38 9.13 9.84
N MET A 72 -2.04 7.84 9.86
CA MET A 72 -0.90 7.36 10.66
C MET A 72 0.43 7.93 10.14
N GLY A 73 0.58 8.11 8.83
CA GLY A 73 1.76 8.73 8.23
C GLY A 73 1.95 10.16 8.72
N PHE A 74 0.89 10.97 8.70
CA PHE A 74 0.89 12.34 9.22
C PHE A 74 1.16 12.40 10.73
N LYS A 75 0.56 11.50 11.53
CA LYS A 75 0.83 11.44 12.98
C LYS A 75 2.29 11.07 13.28
N ASN A 76 2.83 10.10 12.55
CA ASN A 76 4.22 9.66 12.71
C ASN A 76 5.24 10.76 12.34
N LEU A 77 4.94 11.60 11.34
CA LEU A 77 5.78 12.76 11.01
C LEU A 77 5.80 13.79 12.15
N LYS A 78 4.66 14.04 12.80
CA LYS A 78 4.60 14.95 13.96
C LYS A 78 5.33 14.41 15.18
N THR A 79 5.28 13.10 15.44
CA THR A 79 5.99 12.48 16.57
C THR A 79 7.50 12.48 16.40
N VAL A 80 8.03 12.42 15.17
CA VAL A 80 9.48 12.51 14.90
C VAL A 80 10.00 13.96 14.91
N ALA A 81 9.10 14.94 14.77
CA ALA A 81 9.43 16.36 14.80
C ALA A 81 9.41 17.00 16.21
N GLN A 82 9.04 16.23 17.24
CA GLN A 82 9.21 16.57 18.67
C GLN A 82 10.45 15.88 19.23
#